data_AF-R7QYH4-F1
#
_entry.id   AF-R7QYH4-F1
#
_cell.length_a   1.000
_cell.length_b   1.000
_cell.length_c   1.000
_cell.angle_alpha   90.00
_cell.angle_beta   90.00
_cell.angle_gamma   90.00
#
_symmetry.space_group_name_H-M   'P 1'
#
loop_
_entity.id
_entity.type
_entity.pdbx_description
1 polymer ?
#
loop_
_entity_poly.entity_id
_entity_poly.type
_entity_poly.pdbx_seq_one_letter_code
_entity_poly.pdbx_strand_id
1 'polypeptide(L)' 'MITFCFIAAQGGCEPQLVSHAQANMKIGNTRKFLIQVISQCLPYIGYPRSLNALRCVNEAAKNLEEK' A
#
# COMPACT_ATOMS: atom_id res chain seq x y z
N MET A 1 -5.94 6.45 -4.80
CA MET A 1 -5.67 6.73 -3.38
C MET A 1 -6.72 6.20 -2.41
N ILE A 2 -8.00 6.61 -2.52
CA ILE A 2 -9.06 6.20 -1.56
C ILE A 2 -9.18 4.67 -1.45
N THR A 3 -9.23 3.97 -2.59
CA THR A 3 -9.32 2.49 -2.62
C THR A 3 -8.14 1.81 -1.93
N PHE A 4 -6.92 2.35 -2.07
CA PHE A 4 -5.73 1.81 -1.38
C PHE A 4 -5.89 1.90 0.14
N CYS A 5 -6.43 3.01 0.65
CA CYS A 5 -6.67 3.19 2.10
C CYS A 5 -7.72 2.21 2.63
N PHE A 6 -8.83 2.01 1.90
CA PHE A 6 -9.88 1.08 2.32
C PHE A 6 -9.43 -0.38 2.29
N ILE A 7 -8.70 -0.80 1.26
CA ILE A 7 -8.17 -2.18 1.19
C ILE A 7 -7.13 -2.41 2.29
N ALA A 8 -6.24 -1.44 2.54
CA ALA A 8 -5.27 -1.52 3.66
C ALA A 8 -5.98 -1.63 5.02
N ALA A 9 -7.09 -0.91 5.20
CA ALA A 9 -7.89 -0.97 6.40
C ALA A 9 -8.70 -2.26 6.53
N GLN A 10 -9.15 -2.87 5.43
CA GLN A 10 -9.99 -4.07 5.46
C GLN A 10 -9.21 -5.31 5.95
N GLY A 11 -7.98 -5.49 5.46
CA GLY A 11 -7.17 -6.70 5.70
C GLY A 11 -7.66 -7.92 4.92
N GLY A 12 -6.79 -8.94 4.77
CA GLY A 12 -7.14 -10.18 4.03
C GLY A 12 -7.31 -9.97 2.52
N CYS A 13 -6.82 -8.85 1.99
CA CYS A 13 -6.89 -8.45 0.59
C CYS A 13 -5.51 -8.01 0.09
N GLU A 14 -4.45 -8.67 0.56
CA GLU A 14 -3.05 -8.35 0.25
C GLU A 14 -2.76 -8.36 -1.27
N PRO A 15 -3.26 -9.32 -2.08
CA PRO A 15 -3.05 -9.28 -3.54
C PRO A 15 -3.64 -8.02 -4.20
N GLN A 16 -4.82 -7.59 -3.76
CA GLN A 16 -5.47 -6.37 -4.22
C GLN A 16 -4.71 -5.13 -3.73
N LEU A 17 -4.17 -5.17 -2.51
CA LEU A 17 -3.38 -4.08 -1.97
C LEU A 17 -2.09 -3.87 -2.77
N VAL A 18 -1.42 -4.94 -3.21
CA VAL A 18 -0.24 -4.88 -4.08
C VAL A 18 -0.61 -4.27 -5.44
N SER A 19 -1.67 -4.75 -6.09
CA SER A 19 -2.08 -4.24 -7.41
C SER A 19 -2.50 -2.77 -7.36
N HIS A 20 -3.22 -2.36 -6.32
CA HIS A 20 -3.57 -0.96 -6.11
C HIS A 20 -2.34 -0.10 -5.75
N ALA A 21 -1.37 -0.61 -4.99
CA ALA A 21 -0.11 0.10 -4.73
C ALA A 21 0.67 0.34 -6.03
N GLN A 22 0.80 -0.68 -6.90
CA GLN A 22 1.40 -0.54 -8.23
C GLN A 22 0.68 0.49 -9.09
N ALA A 23 -0.65 0.45 -9.12
CA ALA A 23 -1.45 1.41 -9.88
C ALA A 23 -1.24 2.85 -9.38
N ASN A 24 -1.18 3.06 -8.06
CA ASN A 24 -0.88 4.39 -7.51
C ASN A 24 0.52 4.88 -7.90
N MET A 25 1.51 3.98 -8.01
CA MET A 25 2.86 4.33 -8.46
C MET A 25 2.92 4.68 -9.95
N LYS A 26 2.19 3.96 -10.79
CA LYS A 26 2.11 4.24 -12.24
C LYS A 26 1.49 5.60 -12.56
N ILE A 27 0.64 6.13 -11.68
CA ILE A 27 0.03 7.46 -11.83
C ILE A 27 0.83 8.57 -11.11
N GLY A 28 2.08 8.29 -10.71
CA GLY A 28 3.02 9.29 -10.20
C GLY A 28 3.17 9.38 -8.67
N ASN A 29 2.47 8.57 -7.88
CA ASN A 29 2.72 8.55 -6.44
C ASN A 29 3.96 7.72 -6.11
N THR A 30 4.89 8.24 -5.33
CA THR A 30 6.10 7.48 -5.01
C THR A 30 5.83 6.39 -3.96
N ARG A 31 6.68 5.36 -3.91
CA ARG A 31 6.71 4.41 -2.79
C ARG A 31 6.75 5.12 -1.44
N LYS A 32 7.57 6.16 -1.31
CA LYS A 32 7.69 6.98 -0.10
C LYS A 32 6.36 7.65 0.27
N PHE A 33 5.63 8.16 -0.72
CA PHE A 33 4.31 8.75 -0.50
C PHE A 33 3.32 7.71 0.04
N LEU A 34 3.27 6.50 -0.52
CA LEU A 34 2.37 5.45 -0.01
C LEU A 34 2.72 5.02 1.42
N ILE A 35 4.01 5.00 1.79
CA ILE A 35 4.44 4.77 3.18
C ILE A 35 3.92 5.87 4.10
N GLN A 36 3.99 7.14 3.70
CA GLN A 36 3.44 8.25 4.48
C GLN A 36 1.92 8.11 4.67
N VAL A 37 1.19 7.70 3.62
CA VAL A 37 -0.25 7.40 3.71
C VAL A 37 -0.52 6.29 4.72
N ILE A 38 0.25 5.19 4.69
CA ILE A 38 0.12 4.11 5.68
C ILE A 38 0.41 4.64 7.09
N SER A 39 1.44 5.47 7.28
CA SER A 39 1.77 6.08 8.57
C SER A 39 0.63 6.95 9.11
N GLN A 40 -0.08 7.68 8.24
CA GLN A 40 -1.28 8.43 8.63
C GLN A 40 -2.45 7.52 8.99
N CYS A 41 -2.57 6.36 8.35
CA CYS A 41 -3.61 5.37 8.67
C CYS A 41 -3.33 4.58 9.95
N LEU A 42 -2.08 4.53 10.43
CA LEU A 42 -1.64 3.69 11.55
C LEU A 42 -2.50 3.84 12.82
N PRO A 43 -2.88 5.05 13.28
CA PRO A 43 -3.75 5.20 14.45
C PRO A 43 -5.14 4.59 14.28
N TYR A 44 -5.61 4.45 13.05
CA TYR A 44 -6.98 3.99 12.73
C TYR A 44 -7.06 2.50 12.44
N ILE A 45 -5.99 1.90 11.92
CA ILE A 45 -5.98 0.49 11.48
C ILE A 45 -5.01 -0.40 12.28
N GLY A 46 -4.19 0.19 13.15
CA GLY A 46 -3.23 -0.50 14.01
C GLY A 46 -1.99 -1.03 13.27
N TYR A 47 -1.03 -1.52 14.05
CA TYR A 47 0.24 -2.06 13.53
C TYR A 47 0.07 -3.26 12.58
N PRO A 48 -0.74 -4.30 12.89
CA PRO A 48 -0.79 -5.50 12.05
C PRO A 48 -1.16 -5.18 10.59
N ARG A 49 -2.21 -4.37 10.37
CA ARG A 49 -2.65 -3.98 9.04
C ARG A 49 -1.68 -3.02 8.36
N SER A 50 -1.12 -2.08 9.12
CA SER A 50 -0.10 -1.14 8.60
C SER A 50 1.16 -1.87 8.13
N LEU A 51 1.61 -2.89 8.87
CA LEU A 51 2.77 -3.70 8.51
C LEU A 51 2.50 -4.57 7.28
N ASN A 52 1.30 -5.17 7.17
CA ASN A 52 0.88 -5.87 5.94
C ASN A 52 0.88 -4.91 4.75
N ALA A 53 0.36 -3.69 4.92
CA ALA A 53 0.36 -2.69 3.86
C ALA A 53 1.78 -2.26 3.44
N LEU A 54 2.70 -2.10 4.39
CA LEU A 54 4.11 -1.82 4.10
C LEU A 54 4.75 -2.95 3.27
N ARG A 55 4.50 -4.21 3.64
CA ARG A 55 4.95 -5.38 2.86
C ARG A 55 4.41 -5.32 1.43
N CYS A 56 3.12 -5.09 1.26
CA CYS A 56 2.47 -4.98 -0.06
C CYS A 56 3.03 -3.83 -0.91
N VAL A 57 3.31 -2.67 -0.30
CA VAL A 57 3.94 -1.52 -1.00
C VAL A 57 5.36 -1.85 -1.46
N ASN A 58 6.14 -2.59 -0.65
CA ASN A 58 7.48 -3.02 -1.03
C ASN A 58 7.45 -4.03 -2.18
N GLU A 59 6.55 -5.00 -2.11
CA GLU A 59 6.31 -5.98 -3.18
C GLU A 59 5.88 -5.27 -4.48
N ALA A 60 4.97 -4.31 -4.39
CA ALA A 60 4.53 -3.50 -5.52
C ALA A 60 5.69 -2.75 -6.20
N ALA A 61 6.57 -2.13 -5.42
CA ALA A 61 7.74 -1.42 -5.93
C ALA A 61 8.72 -2.37 -6.64
N LYS A 62 9.04 -3.51 -6.01
CA LYS A 62 9.91 -4.54 -6.60
C LYS A 62 9.37 -5.03 -7.95
N ASN A 63 8.08 -5.34 -8.02
CA ASN A 63 7.42 -5.80 -9.25
C ASN A 63 7.41 -4.74 -10.39
N LEU A 64 7.62 -3.46 -10.08
CA LEU A 64 7.77 -2.40 -11.07
C LEU A 64 9.21 -2.26 -11.56
N GLU A 65 10.20 -2.61 -10.75
CA GLU A 65 11.62 -2.62 -11.14
C GLU A 65 11.96 -3.83 -12.02
N GLU A 66 11.24 -4.95 -11.86
CA GLU A 66 11.40 -6.18 -12.66
C GLU A 66 10.74 -6.11 -14.06
N LYS A 67 10.09 -4.99 -14.41
CA LYS A 67 9.39 -4.77 -15.69
C LYS A 67 10.02 -3.64 -16.49
#